data_AF-A0A2D9RMV3-F1
#
_entry.id   AF-A0A2D9RMV3-F1
#
_cell.length_a   1.000
_cell.length_b   1.000
_cell.length_c   1.000
_cell.angle_alpha   90.00
_cell.angle_beta   90.00
_cell.angle_gamma   90.00
#
_symmetry.space_group_name_H-M   'P 1'
#
loop_
_entity.id
_entity.type
_entity.pdbx_description
1 polymer ?
#
loop_
_entity_poly.entity_id
_entity_poly.type
_entity_poly.pdbx_seq_one_letter_code
_entity_poly.pdbx_strand_id
1 'polypeptide(L)'
;MIARNERLAMLRESILLTEEILSTSRAEFQNHLDEDVRAKLIHARDWRRRYLSHLEGGGALLEPGDEWSMHIGHDLAVEWGYETWDENRIGLRCRSCEDWIQLYDVEAAATREPTIGDLYLEHETHTLVAWRQGAEAGLECVTCGAFNDQGFSLLRAPVSVWFDSVWNG
;
A
#
# COMPACT_ATOMS: atom_id res chain seq x y z
N MET A 1 6.80 -17.10 2.53
CA MET A 1 6.52 -16.39 3.81
C MET A 1 7.82 -15.82 4.35
N ILE A 2 8.05 -14.51 4.20
CA ILE A 2 9.22 -13.81 4.78
C ILE A 2 9.09 -13.81 6.30
N ALA A 3 10.15 -14.15 7.02
CA ALA A 3 10.12 -14.20 8.49
C ALA A 3 9.95 -12.78 9.09
N ARG A 4 9.26 -12.64 10.22
CA ARG A 4 9.00 -11.33 10.87
C ARG A 4 10.28 -10.49 11.08
N ASN A 5 11.39 -11.14 11.43
CA ASN A 5 12.68 -10.48 11.64
C ASN A 5 13.25 -9.89 10.35
N GLU A 6 13.03 -10.55 9.22
CA GLU A 6 13.47 -10.09 7.90
C GLU A 6 12.66 -8.87 7.46
N ARG A 7 11.34 -8.87 7.68
CA ARG A 7 10.48 -7.68 7.45
C ARG A 7 10.91 -6.48 8.28
N LEU A 8 11.26 -6.69 9.56
CA LEU A 8 11.78 -5.64 10.43
C LEU A 8 13.13 -5.08 9.94
N ALA A 9 14.02 -5.94 9.47
CA ALA A 9 15.30 -5.51 8.91
C ALA A 9 15.10 -4.65 7.65
N MET A 10 14.26 -5.11 6.71
CA MET A 10 13.91 -4.36 5.51
C MET A 10 13.26 -3.01 5.82
N LEU A 11 12.36 -2.96 6.81
CA LEU A 11 11.71 -1.71 7.21
C LEU A 11 12.70 -0.70 7.79
N ARG A 12 13.64 -1.15 8.63
CA ARG A 12 14.72 -0.30 9.16
C ARG A 12 15.62 0.22 8.06
N GLU A 13 16.03 -0.64 7.14
CA GLU A 13 16.86 -0.27 6.00
C GLU A 13 16.16 0.77 5.11
N SER A 14 14.87 0.55 4.79
CA SER A 14 14.06 1.50 4.01
C SER A 14 13.98 2.89 4.67
N ILE A 15 13.82 2.94 6.01
CA ILE A 15 13.82 4.19 6.77
C ILE A 15 15.18 4.89 6.65
N LEU A 16 16.29 4.15 6.85
CA LEU A 16 17.64 4.69 6.78
C LEU A 16 17.96 5.27 5.39
N LEU A 17 17.64 4.54 4.32
CA LEU A 17 17.84 5.01 2.94
C LEU A 17 17.03 6.27 2.65
N THR A 18 15.77 6.31 3.12
CA THR A 18 14.92 7.50 2.97
C THR A 18 15.52 8.71 3.70
N GLU A 19 16.09 8.50 4.89
CA GLU A 19 16.75 9.56 5.66
C GLU A 19 18.04 10.05 5.00
N GLU A 20 18.83 9.14 4.42
CA GLU A 20 20.03 9.47 3.67
C GLU A 20 19.71 10.35 2.45
N ILE A 21 18.70 9.97 1.66
CA ILE A 21 18.22 10.76 0.52
C ILE A 21 17.81 12.17 0.96
N LEU A 22 17.00 12.27 2.03
CA LEU A 22 16.53 13.55 2.56
C LEU A 22 17.65 14.42 3.16
N SER A 23 18.73 13.80 3.66
CA SER A 23 19.90 14.50 4.21
C SER A 23 20.86 14.98 3.12
N THR A 24 21.13 14.16 2.10
CA THR A 24 22.05 14.46 1.02
C THR A 24 21.51 15.57 0.13
N SER A 25 20.19 15.58 -0.11
CA SER A 25 19.50 16.67 -0.82
C SER A 25 19.60 18.03 -0.12
N ARG A 26 19.94 18.05 1.19
CA ARG A 26 20.12 19.28 1.97
C ARG A 26 21.57 19.77 1.93
N ALA A 27 22.53 18.88 1.68
CA ALA A 27 23.96 19.16 1.71
C ALA A 27 24.52 19.57 0.33
N GLU A 28 24.00 18.98 -0.76
CA GLU A 28 24.46 19.29 -2.11
C GLU A 28 23.62 20.43 -2.74
N PHE A 29 24.19 21.63 -2.78
CA PHE A 29 23.59 22.89 -3.24
C PHE A 29 23.16 22.94 -4.74
N GLN A 30 23.14 21.82 -5.47
CA GLN A 30 22.86 21.78 -6.91
C GLN A 30 21.78 20.77 -7.33
N ASN A 31 21.35 19.85 -6.46
CA ASN A 31 20.25 18.92 -6.72
C ASN A 31 19.20 19.04 -5.61
N HIS A 32 18.42 20.13 -5.64
CA HIS A 32 17.26 20.21 -4.78
C HIS A 32 16.25 19.15 -5.23
N LEU A 33 15.93 18.22 -4.33
CA LEU A 33 14.75 17.37 -4.50
C LEU A 33 13.56 18.29 -4.73
N ASP A 34 12.76 17.94 -5.73
CA ASP A 34 11.46 18.54 -5.94
C ASP A 34 10.64 18.52 -4.62
N GLU A 35 9.90 19.60 -4.35
CA GLU A 35 9.21 19.77 -3.06
C GLU A 35 8.16 18.69 -2.83
N ASP A 36 7.49 18.24 -3.89
CA ASP A 36 6.48 17.17 -3.80
C ASP A 36 7.16 15.83 -3.53
N VAL A 37 8.28 15.54 -4.21
CA VAL A 37 9.09 14.34 -3.93
C VAL A 37 9.57 14.33 -2.49
N ARG A 38 10.03 15.49 -1.98
CA ARG A 38 10.47 15.63 -0.60
C ARG A 38 9.33 15.39 0.39
N ALA A 39 8.15 15.94 0.13
CA ALA A 39 6.97 15.74 0.96
C ALA A 39 6.55 14.26 1.00
N LYS A 40 6.53 13.59 -0.16
CA LYS A 40 6.26 12.14 -0.28
C LYS A 40 7.23 11.31 0.56
N LEU A 41 8.54 11.58 0.47
CA LEU A 41 9.56 10.85 1.24
C LEU A 41 9.44 11.07 2.74
N ILE A 42 9.16 12.31 3.18
CA ILE A 42 8.93 12.62 4.60
C ILE A 42 7.71 11.87 5.13
N HIS A 43 6.60 11.93 4.40
CA HIS A 43 5.36 11.24 4.77
C HIS A 43 5.59 9.73 4.89
N ALA A 44 6.20 9.11 3.88
CA ALA A 44 6.50 7.68 3.87
C ALA A 44 7.43 7.28 5.03
N ARG A 45 8.49 8.05 5.30
CA ARG A 45 9.41 7.79 6.43
C ARG A 45 8.68 7.84 7.77
N ASP A 46 7.90 8.89 8.01
CA ASP A 46 7.24 9.08 9.30
C ASP A 46 6.22 7.98 9.58
N TRP A 47 5.52 7.53 8.53
CA TRP A 47 4.66 6.36 8.62
C TRP A 47 5.44 5.08 8.93
N ARG A 48 6.51 4.79 8.18
CA ARG A 48 7.36 3.62 8.39
C ARG A 48 7.94 3.58 9.81
N ARG A 49 8.32 4.72 10.38
CA ARG A 49 8.80 4.84 11.77
C ARG A 49 7.72 4.48 12.79
N ARG A 50 6.48 4.97 12.60
CA ARG A 50 5.35 4.60 13.47
C ARG A 50 5.07 3.11 13.42
N TYR A 51 5.07 2.52 12.21
CA TYR A 51 4.86 1.09 12.04
C TYR A 51 6.02 0.25 12.60
N LEU A 52 7.27 0.69 12.43
CA LEU A 52 8.42 0.03 13.04
C LEU A 52 8.28 -0.04 14.56
N SER A 53 7.93 1.09 15.19
CA SER A 53 7.71 1.13 16.64
C SER A 53 6.59 0.18 17.09
N HIS A 54 5.51 0.08 16.32
CA HIS A 54 4.44 -0.89 16.57
C HIS A 54 4.95 -2.33 16.54
N LEU A 55 5.69 -2.70 15.49
CA LEU A 55 6.21 -4.06 15.33
C LEU A 55 7.25 -4.41 16.39
N GLU A 56 8.11 -3.46 16.78
CA GLU A 56 9.09 -3.63 17.87
C GLU A 56 8.41 -3.78 19.23
N GLY A 57 7.26 -3.13 19.43
CA GLY A 57 6.40 -3.29 20.61
C GLY A 57 5.61 -4.61 20.67
N GLY A 58 5.85 -5.53 19.74
CA GLY A 58 5.11 -6.80 19.67
C GLY A 58 3.79 -6.73 18.91
N GLY A 59 3.51 -5.60 18.26
CA GLY A 59 2.35 -5.38 17.42
C GLY A 59 2.20 -6.38 16.27
N ALA A 60 1.00 -6.44 15.71
CA ALA A 60 0.67 -7.29 14.56
C ALA A 60 1.17 -6.65 13.25
N LEU A 61 1.14 -7.44 12.18
CA LEU A 61 1.35 -6.89 10.84
C LEU A 61 0.09 -6.12 10.42
N LEU A 62 0.24 -5.19 9.48
CA LEU A 62 -0.92 -4.55 8.85
C LEU A 62 -1.82 -5.61 8.21
N GLU A 63 -3.12 -5.44 8.41
CA GLU A 63 -4.15 -6.17 7.69
C GLU A 63 -4.49 -5.43 6.39
N PRO A 64 -5.12 -6.09 5.39
CA PRO A 64 -5.48 -5.43 4.14
C PRO A 64 -6.28 -4.13 4.33
N GLY A 65 -7.19 -4.10 5.31
CA GLY A 65 -7.99 -2.91 5.63
C GLY A 65 -7.15 -1.73 6.12
N ASP A 66 -6.05 -1.99 6.85
CA ASP A 66 -5.11 -0.95 7.28
C ASP A 66 -4.35 -0.39 6.07
N GLU A 67 -3.83 -1.28 5.22
CA GLU A 67 -3.08 -0.92 4.01
C GLU A 67 -3.93 -0.05 3.08
N TRP A 68 -5.18 -0.44 2.80
CA TRP A 68 -6.06 0.37 1.93
C TRP A 68 -6.43 1.71 2.58
N SER A 69 -6.65 1.72 3.90
CA SER A 69 -7.02 2.94 4.63
C SER A 69 -5.96 4.03 4.57
N MET A 70 -4.69 3.67 4.42
CA MET A 70 -3.59 4.62 4.22
C MET A 70 -3.68 5.41 2.92
N HIS A 71 -4.40 4.88 1.93
CA HIS A 71 -4.46 5.43 0.57
C HIS A 71 -5.85 5.96 0.20
N ILE A 72 -6.68 6.29 1.20
CA ILE A 72 -7.97 6.96 0.98
C ILE A 72 -7.72 8.30 0.27
N GLY A 73 -8.45 8.51 -0.83
CA GLY A 73 -8.34 9.73 -1.65
C GLY A 73 -7.17 9.72 -2.64
N HIS A 74 -6.42 8.62 -2.76
CA HIS A 74 -5.38 8.47 -3.78
C HIS A 74 -5.92 7.77 -5.04
N ASP A 75 -5.19 7.96 -6.15
CA ASP A 75 -5.45 7.23 -7.41
C ASP A 75 -4.87 5.82 -7.29
N LEU A 76 -5.76 4.82 -7.23
CA LEU A 76 -5.41 3.41 -7.15
C LEU A 76 -5.74 2.71 -8.47
N ALA A 77 -4.86 1.84 -8.91
CA ALA A 77 -5.09 1.01 -10.08
C ALA A 77 -4.58 -0.40 -9.86
N VAL A 78 -5.20 -1.36 -10.53
CA VAL A 78 -4.65 -2.72 -10.59
C VAL A 78 -3.75 -2.86 -11.79
N GLU A 79 -2.51 -3.25 -11.57
CA GLU A 79 -1.45 -3.26 -12.57
C GLU A 79 -0.55 -4.49 -12.41
N TRP A 80 0.07 -4.91 -13.51
CA TRP A 80 1.13 -5.92 -13.49
C TRP A 80 2.45 -5.32 -12.97
N GLY A 81 3.21 -6.10 -12.22
CA GLY A 81 4.58 -5.76 -11.83
C GLY A 81 5.45 -5.58 -13.07
N TYR A 82 5.87 -4.35 -13.35
CA TYR A 82 6.65 -4.02 -14.56
C TYR A 82 8.16 -4.24 -14.42
N GLU A 83 8.65 -4.64 -13.25
CA GLU A 83 10.07 -4.92 -13.08
C GLU A 83 10.39 -6.34 -13.58
N THR A 84 11.57 -6.52 -14.19
CA THR A 84 12.00 -7.79 -14.81
C THR A 84 12.05 -8.98 -13.85
N TRP A 85 11.98 -8.75 -12.54
CA TRP A 85 11.89 -9.77 -11.50
C TRP A 85 10.46 -10.02 -10.98
N ASP A 86 9.46 -9.26 -11.47
CA ASP A 86 8.08 -9.21 -10.97
C ASP A 86 7.01 -9.39 -12.07
N GLU A 87 7.41 -9.79 -13.30
CA GLU A 87 6.55 -9.86 -14.50
C GLU A 87 5.31 -10.78 -14.36
N ASN A 88 5.27 -11.65 -13.35
CA ASN A 88 4.15 -12.56 -13.08
C ASN A 88 3.37 -12.18 -11.81
N ARG A 89 3.38 -10.91 -11.43
CA ARG A 89 2.62 -10.44 -10.27
C ARG A 89 1.62 -9.39 -10.65
N ILE A 90 0.42 -9.51 -10.11
CA ILE A 90 -0.65 -8.52 -10.21
C ILE A 90 -0.80 -7.83 -8.86
N GLY A 91 -0.97 -6.51 -8.87
CA GLY A 91 -0.98 -5.74 -7.64
C GLY A 91 -1.88 -4.53 -7.67
N LEU A 92 -2.18 -4.05 -6.47
CA LEU A 92 -2.79 -2.74 -6.26
C LEU A 92 -1.67 -1.71 -6.19
N ARG A 93 -1.62 -0.84 -7.19
CA ARG A 93 -0.68 0.28 -7.28
C ARG A 93 -1.35 1.56 -6.79
N CYS A 94 -0.67 2.29 -5.92
CA CYS A 94 -1.01 3.68 -5.64
C CYS A 94 -0.20 4.59 -6.56
N ARG A 95 -0.84 5.16 -7.58
CA ARG A 95 -0.19 6.05 -8.55
C ARG A 95 0.18 7.40 -7.93
N SER A 96 -0.59 7.87 -6.95
CA SER A 96 -0.28 9.10 -6.21
C SER A 96 1.00 8.96 -5.36
N CYS A 97 1.18 7.82 -4.70
CA CYS A 97 2.36 7.53 -3.91
C CYS A 97 3.54 7.01 -4.76
N GLU A 98 3.27 6.58 -5.99
CA GLU A 98 4.19 5.78 -6.78
C GLU A 98 4.69 4.56 -5.96
N ASP A 99 3.79 3.90 -5.23
CA ASP A 99 4.09 2.71 -4.41
C ASP A 99 3.13 1.54 -4.65
N TRP A 100 3.63 0.32 -4.48
CA TRP A 100 2.82 -0.91 -4.52
C TRP A 100 2.23 -1.14 -3.15
N ILE A 101 0.91 -1.21 -3.06
CA ILE A 101 0.22 -1.49 -1.80
C ILE A 101 0.30 -2.99 -1.52
N GLN A 102 -0.09 -3.79 -2.51
CA GLN A 102 -0.17 -5.25 -2.45
C GLN A 102 0.24 -5.82 -3.80
N LEU A 103 0.96 -6.94 -3.78
CA LEU A 103 1.41 -7.66 -4.98
C LEU A 103 1.27 -9.17 -4.74
N TYR A 104 0.61 -9.85 -5.67
CA TYR A 104 0.32 -11.28 -5.59
C TYR A 104 0.94 -12.01 -6.78
N ASP A 105 1.55 -13.16 -6.52
CA ASP A 105 2.03 -14.07 -7.54
C ASP A 105 0.85 -14.66 -8.32
N VAL A 106 0.92 -14.59 -9.65
CA VAL A 106 -0.08 -15.16 -10.54
C VAL A 106 0.40 -16.54 -10.98
N GLU A 107 -0.11 -17.58 -10.33
CA GLU A 107 0.15 -18.97 -10.71
C GLU A 107 -0.83 -19.46 -11.77
N ALA A 108 -0.36 -20.32 -12.69
CA ALA A 108 -1.18 -20.96 -13.70
C ALA A 108 -2.03 -22.12 -13.10
N ALA A 109 -3.12 -21.74 -12.41
CA ALA A 109 -4.33 -22.51 -12.08
C ALA A 109 -4.24 -23.77 -11.20
N ALA A 110 -5.19 -23.87 -10.23
CA ALA A 110 -6.15 -24.98 -10.08
C ALA A 110 -7.22 -24.67 -9.01
N THR A 111 -8.48 -24.55 -9.45
CA THR A 111 -9.74 -24.65 -8.68
C THR A 111 -9.69 -24.52 -7.15
N ARG A 112 -9.97 -23.31 -6.66
CA ARG A 112 -10.61 -23.05 -5.37
C ARG A 112 -11.25 -21.65 -5.41
N GLU A 113 -11.91 -21.25 -4.31
CA GLU A 113 -12.51 -19.91 -4.17
C GLU A 113 -11.57 -18.82 -4.70
N PRO A 114 -12.10 -17.81 -5.41
CA PRO A 114 -11.29 -16.76 -6.00
C PRO A 114 -10.47 -16.04 -4.93
N THR A 115 -9.17 -15.92 -5.18
CA THR A 115 -8.25 -15.15 -4.33
C THR A 115 -8.35 -13.65 -4.63
N ILE A 116 -7.72 -12.81 -3.80
CA ILE A 116 -7.56 -11.38 -4.10
C ILE A 116 -6.78 -11.19 -5.43
N GLY A 117 -5.80 -12.04 -5.70
CA GLY A 117 -5.04 -12.01 -6.96
C GLY A 117 -5.95 -12.28 -8.17
N ASP A 118 -6.85 -13.25 -8.08
CA ASP A 118 -7.82 -13.54 -9.14
C ASP A 118 -8.77 -12.36 -9.38
N LEU A 119 -9.24 -11.73 -8.30
CA LEU A 119 -10.07 -10.52 -8.40
C LEU A 119 -9.30 -9.36 -9.05
N TYR A 120 -8.01 -9.19 -8.70
CA TYR A 120 -7.15 -8.17 -9.31
C TYR A 120 -6.94 -8.44 -10.80
N LEU A 121 -6.75 -9.70 -11.22
CA LEU A 121 -6.65 -10.05 -12.64
C LEU A 121 -7.90 -9.64 -13.43
N GLU A 122 -9.10 -9.87 -12.87
CA GLU A 122 -10.36 -9.45 -13.51
C GLU A 122 -10.51 -7.93 -13.63
N HIS A 123 -9.73 -7.18 -12.85
CA HIS A 123 -9.78 -5.72 -12.78
C HIS A 123 -8.48 -5.08 -13.29
N GLU A 124 -7.68 -5.79 -14.09
CA GLU A 124 -6.46 -5.24 -14.69
C GLU A 124 -6.77 -3.90 -15.38
N THR A 125 -5.92 -2.90 -15.14
CA THR A 125 -6.04 -1.52 -15.65
C THR A 125 -7.22 -0.71 -15.09
N HIS A 126 -8.06 -1.28 -14.25
CA HIS A 126 -9.19 -0.56 -13.66
C HIS A 126 -8.72 0.40 -12.56
N THR A 127 -9.40 1.54 -12.47
CA THR A 127 -9.24 2.49 -11.39
C THR A 127 -10.10 2.07 -10.20
N LEU A 128 -9.46 1.98 -9.05
CA LEU A 128 -10.09 1.68 -7.77
C LEU A 128 -10.03 2.91 -6.85
N VAL A 129 -10.92 2.94 -5.87
CA VAL A 129 -10.86 3.90 -4.76
C VAL A 129 -10.93 3.14 -3.45
N ALA A 130 -10.12 3.57 -2.47
CA ALA A 130 -10.24 3.09 -1.11
C ALA A 130 -11.28 3.91 -0.35
N TRP A 131 -12.12 3.23 0.42
CA TRP A 131 -13.09 3.84 1.31
C TRP A 131 -12.92 3.31 2.73
N ARG A 132 -13.43 4.08 3.70
CA ARG A 132 -13.48 3.67 5.10
C ARG A 132 -14.75 4.16 5.78
N GLN A 133 -15.35 3.28 6.57
CA GLN A 133 -16.49 3.58 7.42
C GLN A 133 -16.29 2.97 8.82
N GLY A 134 -15.82 3.79 9.75
CA GLY A 134 -15.51 3.36 11.11
C GLY A 134 -14.36 2.34 11.14
N ALA A 135 -14.66 1.14 11.63
CA ALA A 135 -13.70 0.03 11.75
C ALA A 135 -13.58 -0.83 10.49
N GLU A 136 -14.20 -0.42 9.38
CA GLU A 136 -14.24 -1.18 8.14
C GLU A 136 -13.69 -0.35 6.99
N ALA A 137 -12.91 -0.99 6.12
CA ALA A 137 -12.39 -0.39 4.91
C ALA A 137 -12.58 -1.34 3.72
N GLY A 138 -12.52 -0.78 2.52
CA GLY A 138 -12.65 -1.56 1.30
C GLY A 138 -12.17 -0.85 0.06
N LEU A 139 -12.25 -1.58 -1.04
CA LEU A 139 -11.95 -1.09 -2.38
C LEU A 139 -13.21 -1.15 -3.24
N GLU A 140 -13.45 -0.11 -4.00
CA GLU A 140 -14.51 -0.04 -5.00
C GLU A 140 -13.91 0.24 -6.37
N CYS A 141 -14.45 -0.40 -7.42
CA CYS A 141 -14.02 -0.16 -8.78
C CYS A 141 -14.85 0.94 -9.44
N VAL A 142 -14.17 2.03 -9.78
CA VAL A 142 -14.77 3.15 -10.51
C VAL A 142 -15.05 2.75 -11.95
N THR A 143 -14.11 2.04 -12.60
CA THR A 143 -14.24 1.61 -14.00
C THR A 143 -15.44 0.69 -14.23
N CYS A 144 -15.69 -0.25 -13.31
CA CYS A 144 -16.85 -1.16 -13.37
C CYS A 144 -18.17 -0.49 -12.97
N GLY A 145 -18.14 0.76 -12.49
CA GLY A 145 -19.32 1.46 -11.98
C GLY A 145 -19.79 0.95 -10.61
N ALA A 146 -18.94 0.25 -9.86
CA ALA A 146 -19.23 -0.17 -8.48
C ALA A 146 -19.27 1.01 -7.49
N PHE A 147 -18.77 2.18 -7.90
CA PHE A 147 -18.86 3.45 -7.18
C PHE A 147 -20.15 4.20 -7.56
N ASN A 148 -21.34 3.71 -7.18
CA ASN A 148 -22.62 4.43 -7.36
C ASN A 148 -23.63 4.06 -6.25
N ASP A 149 -24.83 4.67 -6.25
CA ASP A 149 -25.87 4.46 -5.22
C ASP A 149 -26.36 2.99 -5.08
N GLN A 150 -25.99 2.11 -6.03
CA GLN A 150 -26.24 0.66 -6.02
C GLN A 150 -24.93 -0.16 -6.03
N GLY A 151 -23.83 0.49 -5.65
CA GLY A 151 -22.48 -0.04 -5.66
C GLY A 151 -22.27 -1.22 -4.72
N PHE A 152 -21.20 -1.97 -4.97
CA PHE A 152 -20.74 -3.04 -4.08
C PHE A 152 -19.23 -2.94 -3.89
N SER A 153 -18.76 -3.23 -2.68
CA SER A 153 -17.33 -3.27 -2.41
C SER A 153 -16.72 -4.50 -3.07
N LEU A 154 -15.64 -4.32 -3.83
CA LEU A 154 -14.87 -5.42 -4.39
C LEU A 154 -14.21 -6.23 -3.28
N LEU A 155 -13.58 -5.53 -2.35
CA LEU A 155 -12.94 -6.11 -1.17
C LEU A 155 -13.35 -5.33 0.06
N ARG A 156 -13.40 -6.03 1.18
CA ARG A 156 -13.73 -5.44 2.48
C ARG A 156 -12.94 -6.16 3.57
N ALA A 157 -12.37 -5.38 4.48
CA ALA A 157 -11.58 -5.89 5.60
C ALA A 157 -11.71 -4.95 6.80
N PRO A 158 -11.57 -5.49 8.03
CA PRO A 158 -11.51 -4.67 9.22
C PRO A 158 -10.25 -3.81 9.23
N VAL A 159 -10.35 -2.64 9.85
CA VAL A 159 -9.23 -1.76 10.21
C VAL A 159 -8.82 -2.07 11.64
N SER A 160 -7.54 -2.28 11.87
CA SER A 160 -7.00 -2.58 13.18
C SER A 160 -7.16 -1.41 14.14
N VAL A 161 -7.39 -1.73 15.42
CA VAL A 161 -7.53 -0.72 16.49
C VAL A 161 -6.28 0.15 16.61
N TRP A 162 -5.10 -0.44 16.40
CA TRP A 162 -3.85 0.31 16.42
C TRP A 162 -3.82 1.34 15.27
N PHE A 163 -4.13 0.92 14.05
CA PHE A 163 -4.17 1.83 12.91
C PHE A 163 -5.14 2.98 13.15
N ASP A 164 -6.36 2.65 13.60
CA ASP A 164 -7.37 3.66 13.93
C ASP A 164 -6.86 4.69 14.94
N SER A 165 -6.19 4.23 16.01
CA SER A 165 -5.64 5.10 17.05
C SER A 165 -4.53 6.03 16.56
N VAL A 166 -3.73 5.61 15.59
CA VAL A 166 -2.58 6.37 15.09
C VAL A 166 -2.95 7.30 13.93
N TRP A 167 -3.98 6.95 13.16
CA TRP A 167 -4.41 7.69 11.98
C TRP A 167 -5.47 8.76 12.31
N ASN A 168 -6.34 8.51 13.29
CA ASN A 168 -7.43 9.42 13.68
C ASN A 168 -7.22 10.09 15.06
N GLY A 169 -6.19 9.69 15.81
CA GLY A 169 -5.87 10.20 17.14
C GLY A 169 -4.95 11.41 17.16
#